data_AF-A0A959CTP4-F1
#
_entry.id   AF-A0A959CTP4-F1
#
_cell.length_a   1.000
_cell.length_b   1.000
_cell.length_c   1.000
_cell.angle_alpha   90.00
_cell.angle_beta   90.00
_cell.angle_gamma   90.00
#
_symmetry.space_group_name_H-M   'P 1'
#
loop_
_entity.id
_entity.type
_entity.pdbx_description
1 polymer ?
#
loop_
_entity_poly.entity_id
_entity_poly.type
_entity_poly.pdbx_seq_one_letter_code
_entity_poly.pdbx_strand_id
1 'polypeptide(L)'
;INVFRGQHFDYLITVCDEATKKMLKGISFREKIHFSIPDPAAFQGSKESKLEEFRRVREIVRKNMLKFIGKALQENTEAAA
;
A
#
# COMPACT_ATOMS: atom_id res chain seq x y z
N ILE A 1 -4.88 5.42 -15.51
CA ILE A 1 -4.12 6.49 -14.80
C ILE A 1 -4.58 7.91 -15.22
N ASN A 2 -5.23 8.08 -16.37
CA ASN A 2 -5.79 9.40 -16.77
C ASN A 2 -6.89 9.94 -15.84
N VAL A 3 -7.54 9.09 -15.03
CA VAL A 3 -8.65 9.45 -14.12
C VAL A 3 -8.23 10.22 -12.85
N PHE A 4 -6.94 10.25 -12.52
CA PHE A 4 -6.43 10.92 -11.31
C PHE A 4 -5.59 12.16 -11.63
N ARG A 5 -5.59 12.60 -12.89
CA ARG A 5 -4.76 13.71 -13.33
C ARG A 5 -5.20 15.01 -12.65
N GLY A 6 -4.25 15.71 -12.03
CA GLY A 6 -4.52 16.96 -11.30
C GLY A 6 -5.13 16.75 -9.90
N GLN A 7 -5.29 15.50 -9.45
CA GLN A 7 -5.68 15.22 -8.08
C GLN A 7 -4.45 15.22 -7.16
N HIS A 8 -4.66 15.72 -5.95
CA HIS A 8 -3.68 15.68 -4.87
C HIS A 8 -4.09 14.63 -3.83
N PHE A 9 -3.12 13.84 -3.38
CA PHE A 9 -3.28 12.86 -2.31
C PHE A 9 -2.31 13.15 -1.18
N ASP A 10 -2.73 13.10 0.07
CA ASP A 10 -1.77 13.27 1.17
C ASP A 10 -0.78 12.11 1.25
N TYR A 11 -1.23 10.89 0.94
CA TYR A 11 -0.40 9.69 1.02
C TYR A 11 -0.45 8.86 -0.26
N LEU A 12 0.72 8.48 -0.77
CA LEU A 12 0.89 7.48 -1.82
C LEU A 12 1.54 6.23 -1.23
N ILE A 13 0.81 5.12 -1.19
CA ILE A 13 1.32 3.84 -0.67
C ILE A 13 1.57 2.87 -1.83
N THR A 14 2.82 2.41 -2.00
CA THR A 14 3.18 1.35 -2.96
C THR A 14 3.39 0.01 -2.25
N VAL A 15 2.92 -1.08 -2.85
CA VAL A 15 2.85 -2.41 -2.20
C VAL A 15 3.83 -3.46 -2.74
N CYS A 16 4.51 -3.18 -3.85
CA CYS A 16 5.57 -4.02 -4.40
C CYS A 16 6.63 -3.14 -5.08
N ASP A 17 7.81 -3.68 -5.34
CA ASP A 17 8.91 -2.94 -5.96
C ASP A 17 8.59 -2.52 -7.39
N GLU A 18 7.85 -3.36 -8.11
CA GLU A 18 7.33 -3.04 -9.45
C GLU A 18 6.41 -1.82 -9.40
N ALA A 19 5.55 -1.72 -8.38
CA ALA A 19 4.67 -0.57 -8.19
C ALA A 19 5.48 0.70 -7.86
N THR A 20 6.55 0.58 -7.09
CA THR A 20 7.45 1.70 -6.76
C THR A 20 8.15 2.28 -7.98
N LYS A 21 8.54 1.43 -8.93
CA LYS A 21 9.24 1.80 -10.18
C LYS A 21 8.33 2.46 -11.21
N LYS A 22 7.01 2.30 -11.10
CA LYS A 22 6.05 2.84 -12.06
C LYS A 22 5.87 4.35 -11.87
N MET A 23 6.16 5.13 -12.92
CA MET A 23 5.93 6.59 -12.89
C MET A 23 4.43 6.92 -12.90
N LEU A 24 3.93 7.49 -11.80
CA LEU A 24 2.56 7.99 -11.68
C LEU A 24 2.45 9.43 -12.21
N LYS A 25 2.65 9.59 -13.53
CA LYS A 25 2.61 10.91 -14.18
C LYS A 25 1.27 11.61 -13.95
N GLY A 26 1.31 12.85 -13.47
CA GLY A 26 0.13 13.71 -13.30
C GLY A 26 -0.63 13.54 -11.98
N ILE A 27 -0.08 12.77 -11.03
CA ILE A 27 -0.58 12.65 -9.65
C ILE A 27 0.43 13.34 -8.72
N SER A 28 -0.04 14.26 -7.88
CA SER A 28 0.77 14.88 -6.83
C SER A 28 0.46 14.26 -5.48
N PHE A 29 1.48 14.09 -4.63
CA PHE A 29 1.29 13.59 -3.27
C PHE A 29 2.26 14.22 -2.27
N ARG A 30 1.86 14.29 -0.99
CA ARG A 30 2.69 14.86 0.10
C ARG A 30 3.72 13.85 0.62
N GLU A 31 3.29 12.64 0.98
CA GLU A 31 4.17 11.59 1.49
C GLU A 31 4.04 10.31 0.65
N LYS A 32 5.18 9.65 0.40
CA LYS A 32 5.22 8.34 -0.24
C LYS A 32 5.70 7.29 0.76
N ILE A 33 4.93 6.21 0.89
CA ILE A 33 5.22 5.08 1.76
C ILE A 33 5.33 3.83 0.90
N HIS A 34 6.30 2.97 1.22
CA HIS A 34 6.44 1.68 0.56
C HIS A 34 6.30 0.54 1.56
N PHE A 35 5.41 -0.40 1.25
CA PHE A 35 5.33 -1.70 1.92
C PHE A 35 5.76 -2.78 0.93
N SER A 36 6.74 -3.60 1.30
CA SER A 36 7.11 -4.78 0.51
C SER A 36 6.14 -5.91 0.84
N ILE A 37 5.19 -6.16 -0.06
CA ILE A 37 4.15 -7.19 0.11
C ILE A 37 4.37 -8.24 -0.99
N PRO A 38 4.53 -9.54 -0.62
CA PRO A 38 4.71 -10.59 -1.61
C PRO A 38 3.44 -10.77 -2.46
N ASP A 39 3.62 -11.09 -3.74
CA ASP A 39 2.51 -11.36 -4.66
C ASP A 39 1.97 -12.79 -4.45
N PRO A 40 0.75 -12.96 -3.91
CA PRO A 40 0.18 -14.28 -3.70
C PRO A 40 -0.21 -14.98 -5.02
N ALA A 41 -0.32 -14.24 -6.13
CA ALA A 41 -0.61 -14.83 -7.43
C ALA A 41 0.59 -15.59 -8.00
N ALA A 42 1.81 -15.19 -7.64
CA ALA A 42 3.06 -15.83 -8.06
C ALA A 42 3.32 -17.16 -7.34
N PHE A 43 2.64 -17.42 -6.21
CA PHE A 43 2.77 -18.66 -5.46
C PHE A 43 2.32 -19.89 -6.28
N GLN A 44 3.16 -20.93 -6.23
CA GLN A 44 2.95 -22.21 -6.90
C GLN A 44 2.54 -23.27 -5.87
N GLY A 45 1.50 -24.04 -6.16
CA GLY A 45 0.98 -25.06 -5.28
C GLY A 45 -0.45 -25.46 -5.62
N SER A 46 -1.08 -26.24 -4.75
CA SER A 46 -2.51 -26.57 -4.89
C SER A 46 -3.38 -25.33 -4.77
N LYS A 47 -4.66 -25.45 -5.17
CA LYS A 47 -5.64 -24.39 -5.02
C LYS A 47 -5.81 -23.98 -3.56
N GLU A 48 -5.79 -24.95 -2.65
CA GLU A 48 -5.92 -24.77 -1.21
C GLU A 48 -4.71 -24.00 -0.65
N SER A 49 -3.49 -24.43 -0.98
CA SER A 49 -2.26 -23.74 -0.55
C SER A 49 -2.17 -22.33 -1.13
N LYS A 50 -2.61 -22.13 -2.38
CA LYS A 50 -2.71 -20.79 -2.97
C LYS A 50 -3.71 -19.92 -2.20
N LEU A 51 -4.88 -20.45 -1.84
CA LEU A 51 -5.86 -19.72 -1.04
C LEU A 51 -5.33 -19.33 0.35
N GLU A 52 -4.58 -20.22 1.00
CA GLU A 52 -3.90 -19.92 2.27
C GLU A 52 -2.87 -18.81 2.10
N GLU A 53 -2.10 -18.81 1.01
CA GLU A 53 -1.16 -17.75 0.70
C GLU A 53 -1.86 -16.39 0.50
N PHE A 54 -2.97 -16.34 -0.22
CA PHE A 54 -3.79 -15.13 -0.33
C PHE A 54 -4.26 -14.62 1.04
N ARG A 55 -4.68 -15.52 1.94
CA ARG A 55 -5.08 -15.14 3.31
C ARG A 55 -3.90 -14.59 4.10
N ARG A 56 -2.73 -15.23 3.99
CA ARG A 56 -1.49 -14.77 4.63
C ARG A 56 -1.10 -13.37 4.17
N VAL A 57 -1.12 -13.12 2.86
CA VAL A 57 -0.82 -11.80 2.29
C VAL A 57 -1.85 -10.75 2.73
N ARG A 58 -3.14 -11.10 2.77
CA ARG A 58 -4.18 -10.20 3.28
C ARG A 58 -3.89 -9.76 4.73
N GLU A 59 -3.42 -10.66 5.59
CA GLU A 59 -3.03 -10.30 6.96
C GLU A 59 -1.82 -9.36 7.01
N ILE A 60 -0.86 -9.49 6.09
CA ILE A 60 0.26 -8.55 5.94
C ILE A 60 -0.26 -7.15 5.57
N VAL A 61 -1.14 -7.07 4.57
CA VAL A 61 -1.79 -5.80 4.18
C VAL A 61 -2.49 -5.18 5.39
N ARG A 62 -3.30 -5.96 6.12
CA ARG A 62 -4.03 -5.48 7.30
C ARG A 62 -3.08 -4.91 8.35
N LYS A 63 -2.00 -5.62 8.70
CA LYS A 63 -1.02 -5.15 9.70
C LYS A 63 -0.35 -3.86 9.27
N ASN A 64 0.07 -3.75 8.00
CA ASN A 64 0.69 -2.54 7.47
C ASN A 64 -0.27 -1.35 7.47
N MET A 65 -1.54 -1.55 7.11
CA MET A 65 -2.54 -0.49 7.13
C MET A 65 -2.87 -0.02 8.54
N LEU A 66 -3.02 -0.94 9.50
CA LEU A 66 -3.24 -0.56 10.90
C LEU A 66 -2.07 0.22 11.47
N LYS A 67 -0.82 -0.17 11.16
CA LYS A 67 0.38 0.57 11.54
C LYS A 67 0.39 1.98 10.93
N PHE A 68 0.07 2.10 9.63
CA PHE A 68 -0.01 3.37 8.94
C PHE A 68 -1.06 4.29 9.56
N ILE A 69 -2.28 3.80 9.79
CA ILE A 69 -3.37 4.57 10.40
C ILE A 69 -2.97 5.03 11.80
N GLY A 70 -2.38 4.15 12.62
CA GLY A 70 -1.90 4.52 13.95
C GLY A 70 -0.89 5.66 13.91
N LYS A 71 0.10 5.59 13.02
CA LYS A 71 1.09 6.66 12.80
C LYS A 71 0.43 7.97 12.33
N ALA A 72 -0.42 7.89 11.31
CA ALA A 72 -1.07 9.06 10.72
C ALA A 72 -1.99 9.78 11.72
N LEU A 73 -2.65 9.04 12.62
CA LEU A 73 -3.47 9.62 13.70
C LEU A 73 -2.62 10.35 14.76
N GLN A 74 -1.43 9.82 15.08
CA GLN A 74 -0.50 10.47 16.02
C GLN A 74 0.01 11.80 15.45
N GLU A 75 0.51 11.79 14.21
CA GLU A 75 1.03 12.98 13.53
C GLU A 75 -0.04 14.08 13.37
N ASN A 76 -1.29 13.70 13.10
CA ASN A 76 -2.41 14.65 13.01
C ASN A 76 -2.81 15.26 14.36
N THR A 77 -2.60 14.53 15.47
CA THR A 77 -2.91 15.05 16.81
C THR A 77 -1.85 16.06 17.25
N GLU A 78 -0.58 15.79 16.94
CA GLU A 78 0.53 16.69 17.23
C GLU A 78 0.49 17.97 16.37
N ALA A 79 0.05 17.88 15.11
CA ALA A 79 -0.09 19.04 14.24
C ALA A 79 -1.28 19.95 14.58
N ALA A 80 -2.24 19.47 15.40
CA ALA A 80 -3.41 20.21 15.83
C ALA A 80 -3.30 20.81 17.25
N ALA A 81 -2.19 20.53 17.95
CA ALA A 81 -1.84 21.06 19.27
C ALA A 81 -0.87 22.26 19.14
#